data_AF-A0A934HMN9-F1
#
_entry.id   AF-A0A934HMN9-F1
#
_cell.length_a   1.000
_cell.length_b   1.000
_cell.length_c   1.000
_cell.angle_alpha   90.00
_cell.angle_beta   90.00
_cell.angle_gamma   90.00
#
_symmetry.space_group_name_H-M   'P 1'
#
loop_
_entity.id
_entity.type
_entity.pdbx_description
1 polymer ?
#
loop_
_entity_poly.entity_id
_entity_poly.type
_entity_poly.pdbx_seq_one_letter_code
_entity_poly.pdbx_strand_id
1 'polypeptide(L)'
;MKIHECVKPLKTWLLAGIGAGLAGGIAEVVFMAFYGAAAGMSGVKLLSAITNTFFSAAFSFGPLGAVSGLVIHLLLSAVIGVFFGAAMYALHPGAAKASYARVAVTGIAALTGIWAFNFFILLPQINPQFLSYAPLWAAFFSKLMFGFSVGVYGTMLDGLAAQRHFPAQPFVASQTSKVESGAGRVAVLRDV
;
A
#
# COMPACT_ATOMS: atom_id res chain seq x y z
N MET A 1 -22.07 -27.29 -6.05
CA MET A 1 -21.98 -25.81 -6.15
C MET A 1 -20.50 -25.44 -6.23
N LYS A 2 -19.96 -25.19 -7.43
CA LYS A 2 -18.55 -24.81 -7.62
C LYS A 2 -18.43 -23.31 -7.37
N ILE A 3 -17.85 -22.94 -6.23
CA ILE A 3 -17.49 -21.55 -5.93
C ILE A 3 -16.32 -21.24 -6.87
N HIS A 4 -16.58 -20.53 -7.97
CA HIS A 4 -15.50 -19.97 -8.76
C HIS A 4 -14.82 -18.90 -7.91
N GLU A 5 -13.78 -19.28 -7.17
CA GLU A 5 -12.95 -18.32 -6.45
C GLU A 5 -12.42 -17.32 -7.47
N CYS A 6 -12.87 -16.08 -7.35
CA CYS A 6 -12.47 -14.99 -8.22
C CYS A 6 -11.01 -14.62 -7.90
N VAL A 7 -10.09 -15.31 -8.56
CA VAL A 7 -8.65 -15.02 -8.48
C VAL A 7 -8.41 -13.66 -9.11
N LYS A 8 -7.86 -12.73 -8.34
CA LYS A 8 -7.46 -11.42 -8.89
C LYS A 8 -6.36 -11.60 -9.94
N PRO A 9 -6.45 -10.94 -11.11
CA PRO A 9 -5.42 -11.03 -12.12
C PRO A 9 -4.12 -10.38 -11.62
N LEU A 10 -2.97 -10.91 -12.05
CA LEU A 10 -1.63 -10.40 -11.71
C LEU A 10 -1.53 -8.87 -11.86
N LYS A 11 -2.08 -8.32 -12.95
CA LYS A 11 -2.11 -6.87 -13.21
C LYS A 11 -2.65 -6.06 -12.02
N THR A 12 -3.70 -6.54 -11.35
CA THR A 12 -4.28 -5.85 -10.18
C THR A 12 -3.29 -5.82 -9.02
N TRP A 13 -2.58 -6.92 -8.76
CA TRP A 13 -1.56 -6.99 -7.71
C TRP A 13 -0.37 -6.09 -8.01
N LEU A 14 0.06 -6.01 -9.28
CA LEU A 14 1.15 -5.12 -9.68
C LEU A 14 0.78 -3.65 -9.53
N LEU A 15 -0.41 -3.25 -9.97
CA LEU A 15 -0.89 -1.86 -9.82
C LEU A 15 -1.08 -1.47 -8.35
N ALA A 16 -1.63 -2.39 -7.53
CA ALA A 16 -1.73 -2.22 -6.09
C ALA A 16 -0.34 -2.07 -5.46
N GLY A 17 0.62 -2.89 -5.91
CA GLY A 17 2.01 -2.82 -5.50
C GLY A 17 2.66 -1.47 -5.82
N ILE A 18 2.50 -0.95 -7.04
CA ILE A 18 3.00 0.38 -7.43
C ILE A 18 2.42 1.47 -6.52
N GLY A 19 1.10 1.46 -6.32
CA GLY A 19 0.44 2.44 -5.45
C GLY A 19 0.94 2.37 -4.01
N ALA A 20 1.08 1.16 -3.47
CA ALA A 20 1.62 0.92 -2.14
C ALA A 20 3.09 1.37 -2.02
N GLY A 21 3.90 1.09 -3.04
CA GLY A 21 5.30 1.49 -3.11
C GLY A 21 5.46 3.01 -3.13
N LEU A 22 4.70 3.71 -3.97
CA LEU A 22 4.72 5.18 -4.01
C LEU A 22 4.25 5.80 -2.69
N ALA A 23 3.17 5.28 -2.10
CA ALA A 23 2.68 5.74 -0.80
C ALA A 23 3.74 5.55 0.30
N GLY A 24 4.39 4.39 0.35
CA GLY A 24 5.50 4.13 1.27
C GLY A 24 6.71 5.02 1.03
N GLY A 25 7.07 5.25 -0.23
CA GLY A 25 8.16 6.16 -0.62
C GLY A 25 7.92 7.59 -0.17
N ILE A 26 6.69 8.10 -0.32
CA ILE A 26 6.28 9.42 0.17
C ILE A 26 6.34 9.46 1.71
N ALA A 27 5.81 8.44 2.40
CA ALA A 27 5.86 8.37 3.86
C ALA A 27 7.31 8.41 4.39
N GLU A 28 8.24 7.71 3.74
CA GLU A 28 9.66 7.75 4.07
C GLU A 28 10.28 9.13 3.86
N VAL A 29 10.00 9.79 2.73
CA VAL A 29 10.49 11.16 2.46
C VAL A 29 9.97 12.14 3.51
N VAL A 30 8.68 12.07 3.84
CA VAL A 30 8.05 12.93 4.85
C VAL A 30 8.68 12.68 6.22
N PHE A 31 8.83 11.42 6.62
CA PHE A 31 9.48 11.06 7.89
C PHE A 31 10.92 11.58 7.96
N MET A 32 11.73 11.34 6.92
CA MET A 32 13.13 11.79 6.90
C MET A 32 13.25 13.31 6.85
N ALA A 33 12.29 14.02 6.25
CA ALA A 33 12.23 15.48 6.29
C ALA A 33 11.96 15.99 7.71
N PHE A 34 10.96 15.42 8.41
CA PHE A 34 10.67 15.77 9.80
C PHE A 34 11.83 15.44 10.74
N TYR A 35 12.38 14.23 10.61
CA TYR A 35 13.53 13.80 11.39
C TYR A 35 14.75 14.70 11.13
N GLY A 36 15.04 15.02 9.87
CA GLY A 36 16.12 15.92 9.49
C GLY A 36 15.96 17.31 10.11
N ALA A 37 14.76 17.88 10.06
CA ALA A 37 14.47 19.16 10.69
C ALA A 37 14.69 19.13 12.22
N ALA A 38 14.26 18.06 12.89
CA ALA A 38 14.44 17.89 14.34
C ALA A 38 15.90 17.63 14.75
N ALA A 39 16.68 16.95 13.89
CA ALA A 39 18.07 16.57 14.16
C ALA A 39 19.10 17.58 13.63
N GLY A 40 18.67 18.71 13.06
CA GLY A 40 19.58 19.69 12.44
C GLY A 40 20.25 19.21 11.15
N MET A 41 19.69 18.19 10.49
CA MET A 41 20.21 17.63 9.25
C MET A 41 19.44 18.16 8.03
N SER A 42 20.15 18.32 6.91
CA SER A 42 19.54 18.80 5.67
C SER A 42 18.91 17.65 4.88
N GLY A 43 17.58 17.61 4.81
CA GLY A 43 16.86 16.69 3.91
C GLY A 43 17.23 16.89 2.43
N VAL A 44 17.58 18.13 2.03
CA VAL A 44 18.09 18.44 0.68
C VAL A 44 19.42 17.73 0.43
N LYS A 45 20.35 17.72 1.40
CA LYS A 45 21.61 16.97 1.27
C LYS A 45 21.38 15.46 1.20
N LEU A 46 20.43 14.94 1.97
CA LEU A 46 20.07 13.52 1.91
C LEU A 46 19.56 13.12 0.52
N LEU A 47 18.63 13.89 -0.06
CA LEU A 47 18.14 13.64 -1.43
C LEU A 47 19.26 13.79 -2.46
N SER A 48 20.10 14.81 -2.32
CA SER A 48 21.28 15.01 -3.18
C SER A 48 22.25 13.82 -3.11
N ALA A 49 22.41 13.22 -1.94
CA ALA A 49 23.24 12.03 -1.75
C ALA A 49 22.65 10.79 -2.45
N ILE A 50 21.32 10.69 -2.59
CA ILE A 50 20.68 9.66 -3.43
C ILE A 50 21.12 9.84 -4.89
N THR A 51 21.04 11.06 -5.42
CA THR A 51 21.50 11.38 -6.79
C THR A 51 22.98 11.04 -6.99
N ASN A 52 23.80 11.32 -5.98
CA ASN A 52 25.25 11.03 -6.02
C ASN A 52 25.59 9.54 -6.11
N THR A 53 24.63 8.66 -5.86
CA THR A 53 24.79 7.21 -6.06
C THR A 53 24.85 6.84 -7.55
N PHE A 54 24.28 7.67 -8.44
CA PHE A 54 24.13 7.37 -9.86
C PHE A 54 24.80 8.41 -10.78
N PHE A 55 25.05 9.62 -10.28
CA PHE A 55 25.56 10.75 -11.05
C PHE A 55 26.78 11.38 -10.37
N SER A 56 27.46 12.29 -11.09
CA SER A 56 28.63 13.00 -10.55
C SER A 56 28.24 13.91 -9.37
N ALA A 57 29.21 14.19 -8.49
CA ALA A 57 29.01 15.10 -7.37
C ALA A 57 28.59 16.52 -7.82
N ALA A 58 29.15 17.00 -8.93
CA ALA A 58 28.80 18.32 -9.49
C ALA A 58 27.32 18.41 -9.87
N PHE A 59 26.76 17.35 -10.46
CA PHE A 59 25.33 17.29 -10.76
C PHE A 59 24.50 17.13 -9.46
N SER A 60 24.94 16.22 -8.60
CA SER A 60 24.19 15.78 -7.42
C SER A 60 24.03 16.86 -6.35
N PHE A 61 24.98 17.78 -6.23
CA PHE A 61 24.91 18.92 -5.30
C PHE A 61 24.61 20.25 -6.02
N GLY A 62 24.23 20.21 -7.30
CA GLY A 62 23.75 21.35 -8.07
C GLY A 62 22.26 21.65 -7.84
N PRO A 63 21.68 22.62 -8.60
CA PRO A 63 20.31 23.09 -8.40
C PRO A 63 19.22 22.01 -8.52
N LEU A 64 19.46 20.99 -9.35
CA LEU A 64 18.50 19.91 -9.60
C LEU A 64 18.76 18.66 -8.76
N GLY A 65 19.86 18.62 -8.01
CA GLY A 65 20.36 17.43 -7.35
C GLY A 65 19.35 16.78 -6.40
N ALA A 66 18.73 17.58 -5.53
CA ALA A 66 17.73 17.08 -4.58
C ALA A 66 16.43 16.64 -5.27
N VAL A 67 16.00 17.34 -6.33
CA VAL A 67 14.79 16.98 -7.09
C VAL A 67 15.01 15.66 -7.83
N SER A 68 16.17 15.48 -8.47
CA SER A 68 16.55 14.20 -9.08
C SER A 68 16.56 13.07 -8.05
N GLY A 69 17.06 13.33 -6.84
CA GLY A 69 17.12 12.33 -5.78
C GLY A 69 15.73 11.89 -5.32
N LEU A 70 14.79 12.83 -5.21
CA LEU A 70 13.40 12.55 -4.91
C LEU A 70 12.75 11.69 -6.00
N VAL A 71 12.97 12.03 -7.28
CA VAL A 71 12.44 11.26 -8.41
C VAL A 71 13.00 9.83 -8.40
N ILE A 72 14.32 9.67 -8.22
CA ILE A 72 14.97 8.36 -8.12
C ILE A 72 14.37 7.55 -6.97
N HIS A 73 14.19 8.15 -5.79
CA HIS A 73 13.61 7.49 -4.64
C HIS A 73 12.18 6.99 -4.91
N LEU A 74 11.34 7.82 -5.54
CA LEU A 74 9.96 7.43 -5.87
C LEU A 74 9.92 6.33 -6.95
N LEU A 75 10.81 6.38 -7.94
CA LEU A 75 10.94 5.31 -8.95
C LEU A 75 11.37 3.99 -8.32
N LEU A 76 12.40 4.01 -7.47
CA LEU A 76 12.84 2.82 -6.73
C LEU A 76 11.73 2.28 -5.82
N SER A 77 10.98 3.17 -5.17
CA SER A 77 9.85 2.80 -4.33
C SER A 77 8.73 2.13 -5.14
N ALA A 78 8.44 2.63 -6.34
CA ALA A 78 7.50 1.99 -7.26
C ALA A 78 7.98 0.61 -7.72
N VAL A 79 9.26 0.46 -8.03
CA VAL A 79 9.87 -0.84 -8.40
C VAL A 79 9.78 -1.85 -7.26
N ILE A 80 10.12 -1.44 -6.03
CA ILE A 80 9.93 -2.27 -4.82
C ILE A 80 8.45 -2.65 -4.68
N GLY A 81 7.54 -1.71 -4.92
CA GLY A 81 6.10 -1.94 -4.95
C GLY A 81 5.67 -3.02 -5.95
N VAL A 82 6.20 -2.99 -7.18
CA VAL A 82 5.96 -4.01 -8.20
C VAL A 82 6.40 -5.39 -7.71
N PHE A 83 7.64 -5.50 -7.20
CA PHE A 83 8.15 -6.77 -6.68
C PHE A 83 7.34 -7.27 -5.49
N PHE A 84 6.91 -6.37 -4.61
CA PHE A 84 6.04 -6.72 -3.50
C PHE A 84 4.68 -7.24 -3.98
N GLY A 85 4.04 -6.56 -4.94
CA GLY A 85 2.79 -7.01 -5.55
C GLY A 85 2.91 -8.38 -6.20
N ALA A 86 4.00 -8.62 -6.93
CA ALA A 86 4.31 -9.92 -7.52
C ALA A 86 4.53 -11.01 -6.47
N ALA A 87 5.26 -10.70 -5.39
CA ALA A 87 5.49 -11.62 -4.27
C ALA A 87 4.17 -11.96 -3.57
N MET A 88 3.28 -10.98 -3.34
CA MET A 88 1.96 -11.23 -2.76
C MET A 88 1.11 -12.14 -3.64
N TYR A 89 1.12 -11.94 -4.96
CA TYR A 89 0.43 -12.82 -5.90
C TYR A 89 0.97 -14.26 -5.83
N ALA A 90 2.29 -14.42 -5.79
CA ALA A 90 2.94 -15.73 -5.76
C ALA A 90 2.79 -16.47 -4.43
N LEU A 91 2.84 -15.76 -3.30
CA LEU A 91 2.74 -16.33 -1.95
C LEU A 91 1.30 -16.61 -1.52
N HIS A 92 0.33 -15.98 -2.17
CA HIS A 92 -1.09 -16.13 -1.85
C HIS A 92 -1.93 -16.48 -3.09
N PRO A 93 -1.60 -17.58 -3.79
CA PRO A 93 -2.38 -18.03 -4.94
C PRO A 93 -3.81 -18.35 -4.50
N GLY A 94 -4.80 -17.79 -5.19
CA GLY A 94 -6.22 -18.01 -4.86
C GLY A 94 -6.80 -17.07 -3.81
N ALA A 95 -5.99 -16.25 -3.13
CA ALA A 95 -6.53 -15.30 -2.16
C ALA A 95 -7.33 -14.18 -2.86
N ALA A 96 -8.66 -14.23 -2.71
CA ALA A 96 -9.54 -13.15 -3.17
C ALA A 96 -9.35 -11.85 -2.37
N LYS A 97 -8.83 -11.95 -1.13
CA LYS A 97 -8.59 -10.83 -0.21
C LYS A 97 -7.21 -10.94 0.43
N ALA A 98 -6.50 -9.82 0.49
CA ALA A 98 -5.23 -9.71 1.17
C ALA A 98 -5.49 -9.43 2.66
N SER A 99 -5.09 -10.35 3.55
CA SER A 99 -5.18 -10.10 4.99
C SER A 99 -4.23 -8.97 5.38
N TYR A 100 -4.74 -7.92 6.04
CA TYR A 100 -3.94 -6.80 6.55
C TYR A 100 -2.66 -7.27 7.25
N ALA A 101 -2.82 -8.19 8.20
CA ALA A 101 -1.72 -8.68 9.02
C ALA A 101 -0.64 -9.36 8.16
N ARG A 102 -1.05 -10.17 7.17
CA ARG A 102 -0.10 -10.87 6.28
C ARG A 102 0.65 -9.89 5.38
N VAL A 103 -0.04 -8.91 4.80
CA VAL A 103 0.56 -7.88 3.94
C VAL A 103 1.52 -7.01 4.75
N ALA A 104 1.09 -6.55 5.93
CA ALA A 104 1.92 -5.72 6.80
C ALA A 104 3.17 -6.47 7.28
N VAL A 105 3.03 -7.70 7.78
CA VAL A 105 4.18 -8.52 8.24
C VAL A 105 5.14 -8.80 7.09
N THR A 106 4.64 -9.18 5.92
CA THR A 106 5.51 -9.46 4.76
C THR A 106 6.20 -8.20 4.26
N GLY A 107 5.50 -7.06 4.24
CA GLY A 107 6.07 -5.77 3.85
C GLY A 107 7.17 -5.31 4.80
N ILE A 108 6.92 -5.40 6.12
CA ILE A 108 7.91 -5.07 7.16
C ILE A 108 9.14 -5.98 7.05
N ALA A 109 8.93 -7.29 6.89
CA ALA A 109 10.03 -8.25 6.75
C ALA A 109 10.87 -7.98 5.49
N ALA A 110 10.21 -7.76 4.34
CA ALA A 110 10.88 -7.46 3.07
C ALA A 110 11.69 -6.16 3.16
N LEU A 111 11.11 -5.10 3.73
CA LEU A 111 11.80 -3.81 3.85
C LEU A 111 12.90 -3.80 4.92
N THR A 112 12.77 -4.61 5.96
CA THR A 112 13.87 -4.87 6.90
C THR A 112 15.04 -5.56 6.18
N GLY A 113 14.75 -6.54 5.34
CA GLY A 113 15.77 -7.19 4.50
C GLY A 113 16.43 -6.23 3.52
N ILE A 114 15.64 -5.42 2.81
CA ILE A 114 16.14 -4.40 1.88
C ILE A 114 16.98 -3.34 2.62
N TRP A 115 16.53 -2.90 3.79
CA TRP A 115 17.29 -1.99 4.65
C TRP A 115 18.64 -2.60 5.02
N ALA A 116 18.66 -3.83 5.54
CA ALA A 116 19.88 -4.48 5.96
C ALA A 116 20.85 -4.65 4.77
N PHE A 117 20.34 -5.12 3.64
CA PHE A 117 21.14 -5.24 2.42
C PHE A 117 21.70 -3.88 1.97
N ASN A 118 20.88 -2.83 1.97
CA ASN A 118 21.29 -1.51 1.53
C ASN A 118 22.37 -0.91 2.44
N PHE A 119 22.18 -0.93 3.76
CA PHE A 119 23.08 -0.25 4.69
C PHE A 119 24.34 -1.04 5.05
N PHE A 120 24.30 -2.38 5.01
CA PHE A 120 25.45 -3.21 5.37
C PHE A 120 26.23 -3.77 4.18
N ILE A 121 25.64 -3.83 2.99
CA ILE A 121 26.28 -4.44 1.82
C ILE A 121 26.41 -3.43 0.68
N LEU A 122 25.30 -2.88 0.20
CA LEU A 122 25.27 -2.10 -1.04
C LEU A 122 25.91 -0.71 -0.89
N LEU A 123 25.45 0.10 0.07
CA LEU A 123 25.91 1.48 0.24
C LEU A 123 27.39 1.58 0.67
N PRO A 124 27.94 0.73 1.55
CA PRO A 124 29.36 0.74 1.85
C PRO A 124 30.25 0.58 0.60
N GLN A 125 29.77 -0.13 -0.42
CA GLN A 125 30.52 -0.40 -1.65
C GLN A 125 30.33 0.69 -2.71
N ILE A 126 29.13 1.27 -2.83
CA ILE A 126 28.78 2.19 -3.93
C ILE A 126 28.87 3.65 -3.50
N ASN A 127 28.42 3.98 -2.28
CA ASN A 127 28.33 5.37 -1.80
C ASN A 127 28.46 5.41 -0.27
N PRO A 128 29.65 5.15 0.30
CA PRO A 128 29.85 5.07 1.75
C PRO A 128 29.55 6.38 2.46
N GLN A 129 29.68 7.51 1.77
CA GLN A 129 29.35 8.84 2.31
C GLN A 129 27.86 8.95 2.68
N PHE A 130 26.97 8.22 2.02
CA PHE A 130 25.54 8.20 2.33
C PHE A 130 25.24 7.83 3.79
N LEU A 131 26.06 6.95 4.38
CA LEU A 131 25.91 6.49 5.77
C LEU A 131 26.08 7.62 6.78
N SER A 132 26.78 8.70 6.40
CA SER A 132 26.93 9.89 7.24
C SER A 132 25.68 10.79 7.25
N TYR A 133 24.81 10.66 6.23
CA TYR A 133 23.60 11.47 6.08
C TYR A 133 22.33 10.78 6.62
N ALA A 134 22.35 9.46 6.73
CA ALA A 134 21.20 8.65 7.13
C ALA A 134 21.55 7.79 8.35
N PRO A 135 21.30 8.28 9.58
CA PRO A 135 21.46 7.47 10.79
C PRO A 135 20.71 6.14 10.68
N LEU A 136 21.41 5.03 10.99
CA LEU A 136 20.92 3.67 10.77
C LEU A 136 19.52 3.44 11.34
N TRP A 137 19.26 3.92 12.56
CA TRP A 137 17.98 3.74 13.24
C TRP A 137 16.84 4.53 12.58
N ALA A 138 17.12 5.74 12.07
CA ALA A 138 16.13 6.56 11.41
C ALA A 138 15.76 5.96 10.05
N ALA A 139 16.76 5.48 9.31
CA ALA A 139 16.54 4.75 8.08
C ALA A 139 15.82 3.41 8.30
N PHE A 140 16.05 2.74 9.43
CA PHE A 140 15.30 1.54 9.78
C PHE A 140 13.83 1.87 10.06
N PHE A 141 13.57 2.89 10.89
CA PHE A 141 12.22 3.30 11.24
C PHE A 141 11.41 3.77 10.03
N SER A 142 12.05 4.48 9.09
CA SER A 142 11.39 4.90 7.86
C SER A 142 10.93 3.71 7.01
N LYS A 143 11.68 2.62 7.00
CA LYS A 143 11.33 1.37 6.31
C LYS A 143 10.19 0.62 7.00
N LEU A 144 10.10 0.69 8.33
CA LEU A 144 8.93 0.19 9.05
C LEU A 144 7.67 0.98 8.70
N MET A 145 7.76 2.32 8.65
CA MET A 145 6.65 3.18 8.24
C MET A 145 6.21 2.90 6.80
N PHE A 146 7.16 2.70 5.88
CA PHE A 146 6.85 2.26 4.52
C PHE A 146 6.08 0.93 4.55
N GLY A 147 6.58 -0.09 5.25
CA GLY A 147 5.93 -1.41 5.31
C GLY A 147 4.52 -1.33 5.88
N PHE A 148 4.31 -0.48 6.88
CA PHE A 148 3.00 -0.17 7.44
C PHE A 148 2.08 0.49 6.40
N SER A 149 2.54 1.53 5.70
CA SER A 149 1.77 2.21 4.64
C SER A 149 1.35 1.26 3.53
N VAL A 150 2.23 0.31 3.15
CA VAL A 150 1.92 -0.75 2.18
C VAL A 150 0.77 -1.63 2.68
N GLY A 151 0.81 -2.05 3.95
CA GLY A 151 -0.26 -2.83 4.57
C GLY A 151 -1.61 -2.12 4.55
N VAL A 152 -1.63 -0.84 4.94
CA VAL A 152 -2.83 -0.01 4.93
C VAL A 152 -3.40 0.14 3.52
N TYR A 153 -2.54 0.49 2.55
CA TYR A 153 -2.96 0.68 1.16
C TYR A 153 -3.53 -0.60 0.54
N GLY A 154 -2.88 -1.74 0.80
CA GLY A 154 -3.36 -3.04 0.33
C GLY A 154 -4.78 -3.36 0.80
N THR A 155 -5.10 -3.06 2.07
CA THR A 155 -6.46 -3.28 2.59
C THR A 155 -7.49 -2.28 2.12
N MET A 156 -7.09 -1.03 1.89
CA MET A 156 -7.99 0.00 1.38
C MET A 156 -8.49 -0.36 -0.03
N LEU A 157 -7.62 -0.89 -0.87
CA LEU A 157 -8.00 -1.36 -2.21
C LEU A 157 -8.99 -2.52 -2.17
N ASP A 158 -8.87 -3.42 -1.19
CA ASP A 158 -9.82 -4.52 -0.99
C ASP A 158 -11.20 -4.01 -0.55
N GLY A 159 -11.23 -3.00 0.32
CA GLY A 159 -12.46 -2.33 0.75
C GLY A 159 -13.18 -1.63 -0.39
N LEU A 160 -12.45 -0.86 -1.22
CA LEU A 160 -13.01 -0.16 -2.38
C LEU A 160 -13.53 -1.12 -3.45
N ALA A 161 -12.85 -2.26 -3.66
CA ALA A 161 -13.30 -3.29 -4.60
C ALA A 161 -14.61 -3.95 -4.12
N ALA A 162 -14.75 -4.20 -2.81
CA ALA A 162 -15.98 -4.75 -2.24
C ALA A 162 -17.19 -3.80 -2.40
N GLN A 163 -16.96 -2.48 -2.32
CA GLN A 163 -18.03 -1.49 -2.51
C GLN A 163 -18.57 -1.44 -3.94
N ARG A 164 -17.73 -1.68 -4.96
CA ARG A 164 -18.16 -1.71 -6.38
C ARG A 164 -19.02 -2.92 -6.75
N HIS A 165 -19.16 -3.90 -5.85
CA HIS A 165 -19.96 -5.11 -6.08
C HIS A 165 -21.24 -5.14 -5.24
N PHE A 166 -21.66 -4.01 -4.65
CA PHE A 166 -23.05 -3.91 -4.23
C PHE A 166 -23.91 -3.83 -5.50
N PRO A 167 -24.65 -4.89 -5.87
CA PRO A 167 -25.70 -4.69 -6.87
C PRO A 167 -26.60 -3.59 -6.31
N ALA A 168 -26.97 -2.63 -7.15
CA ALA A 168 -28.11 -1.77 -6.84
C ALA A 168 -29.22 -2.74 -6.43
N GLN A 169 -29.54 -2.77 -5.13
CA GLN A 169 -30.66 -3.54 -4.64
C GLN A 169 -31.83 -3.08 -5.52
N PRO A 170 -32.43 -3.97 -6.33
CA PRO A 170 -33.59 -3.56 -7.10
C PRO A 170 -34.53 -2.96 -6.09
N PHE A 171 -34.90 -1.70 -6.31
CA PHE A 171 -35.88 -1.01 -5.49
C PHE A 171 -37.13 -1.89 -5.54
N VAL A 172 -37.32 -2.74 -4.53
CA VAL A 172 -38.53 -3.52 -4.36
C VAL A 172 -39.55 -2.48 -3.98
N ALA A 173 -40.15 -1.86 -5.00
CA ALA A 173 -41.36 -1.08 -4.84
C ALA A 173 -42.31 -2.00 -4.09
N SER A 174 -42.53 -1.68 -2.81
CA SER A 174 -43.42 -2.41 -1.93
C SER A 174 -44.70 -2.65 -2.71
N GLN A 175 -45.03 -3.91 -2.96
CA GLN A 175 -46.35 -4.27 -3.45
C GLN A 175 -47.35 -3.71 -2.44
N THR A 176 -47.97 -2.60 -2.81
CA THR A 176 -49.23 -2.14 -2.25
C THR A 176 -50.32 -3.09 -2.73
N SER A 177 -50.25 -4.35 -2.29
CA SER A 177 -51.30 -5.32 -2.55
C SER A 177 -52.50 -4.98 -1.66
N LYS A 178 -53.47 -4.31 -2.28
CA LYS A 178 -54.91 -4.63 -2.17
C LYS A 178 -55.38 -5.07 -0.78
N VAL A 179 -55.88 -4.10 -0.03
CA VAL A 179 -57.00 -4.30 0.90
C VAL A 179 -58.25 -4.51 0.04
N GLU A 180 -58.44 -5.73 -0.49
CA GLU A 180 -59.72 -6.13 -1.08
C GLU A 180 -60.55 -6.86 -0.02
N SER A 181 -61.48 -6.11 0.57
CA SER A 181 -62.87 -6.49 0.89
C SER A 181 -63.14 -7.97 1.19
N GLY A 182 -63.02 -8.34 2.47
CA GLY A 182 -63.60 -9.56 3.04
C GLY A 182 -64.96 -9.28 3.67
N ALA A 183 -65.97 -8.97 2.85
CA ALA A 183 -67.35 -8.91 3.29
C ALA A 183 -67.96 -10.33 3.37
N GLY A 184 -68.38 -10.73 4.57
CA GLY A 184 -69.55 -11.60 4.78
C GLY A 184 -69.33 -13.13 4.82
N ARG A 185 -69.59 -13.71 6.01
CA ARG A 185 -70.36 -14.95 6.28
C ARG A 185 -70.33 -15.18 7.81
N VAL A 186 -71.32 -14.68 8.53
CA VAL A 186 -72.57 -15.37 8.95
C VAL A 186 -72.29 -16.56 9.87
N ALA A 187 -72.75 -16.39 11.10
CA ALA A 187 -72.76 -17.32 12.21
C ALA A 187 -73.57 -18.59 11.95
N VAL A 188 -73.12 -19.72 12.53
CA VAL A 188 -74.00 -20.82 12.94
C VAL A 188 -73.50 -21.33 14.29
N LEU A 189 -74.23 -20.94 15.33
CA LEU A 189 -74.29 -21.60 16.63
C LEU A 189 -74.92 -22.99 16.45
N ARG A 190 -74.32 -24.02 17.04
CA ARG A 190 -75.04 -25.24 17.44
C ARG A 190 -74.52 -25.70 18.79
N ASP A 191 -75.38 -25.51 19.79
CA ASP A 191 -75.42 -26.25 21.03
C ASP A 191 -75.68 -27.73 20.76
N VAL A 192 -74.91 -28.63 21.38
CA VAL A 192 -75.35 -29.81 22.16
C VAL A 192 -74.25 -30.15 23.16
#